data_AF-A0AA41V7H6-F1
#
_entry.id   AF-A0AA41V7H6-F1
#
_cell.length_a   1.000
_cell.length_b   1.000
_cell.length_c   1.000
_cell.angle_alpha   90.00
_cell.angle_beta   90.00
_cell.angle_gamma   90.00
#
_symmetry.space_group_name_H-M   'P 1'
#
loop_
_entity.id
_entity.type
_entity.pdbx_description
1 polymer ?
#
loop_
_entity_poly.entity_id
_entity_poly.type
_entity_poly.pdbx_seq_one_letter_code
_entity_poly.pdbx_strand_id
1 'polypeptide(L)' 'MDARPSVLVDDAPETLNGIESNKEPSVSTILMNFENPFDPYGASSTPLYQTATFKQPSGTENGLYDYTRSGNPTRDVLE' A
#
# COMPACT_ATOMS: atom_id res chain seq x y z
N MET A 1 37.48 -42.53 7.49
CA MET A 1 36.85 -42.67 6.16
C MET A 1 35.86 -41.53 6.06
N ASP A 2 36.32 -40.41 5.50
CA ASP A 2 35.58 -39.16 5.47
C ASP A 2 34.50 -39.21 4.39
N ALA A 3 33.24 -39.31 4.78
CA ALA A 3 32.11 -39.15 3.88
C ALA A 3 31.61 -37.70 3.98
N ARG A 4 32.06 -36.86 3.04
CA ARG A 4 31.48 -35.54 2.81
C ARG A 4 30.15 -35.74 2.05
N PRO A 5 29.02 -35.18 2.51
CA PRO A 5 27.85 -35.09 1.65
C PRO A 5 28.10 -33.97 0.62
N SER A 6 28.24 -34.35 -0.65
CA SER A 6 28.18 -33.41 -1.77
C SER A 6 26.73 -32.93 -1.91
N VAL A 7 26.40 -31.83 -1.23
CA VAL A 7 25.18 -31.07 -1.50
C VAL A 7 25.38 -30.42 -2.85
N LEU A 8 24.69 -30.94 -3.87
CA LEU A 8 24.50 -30.21 -5.13
C LEU A 8 23.73 -28.94 -4.77
N VAL A 9 24.43 -27.81 -4.82
CA VAL A 9 23.87 -26.47 -4.77
C VAL A 9 23.32 -26.17 -6.16
N ASP A 10 22.19 -26.77 -6.49
CA ASP A 10 21.35 -26.34 -7.60
C ASP A 10 20.17 -25.57 -6.98
N ASP A 11 20.33 -24.25 -6.93
CA ASP A 11 19.29 -23.20 -6.99
C ASP A 11 19.89 -21.88 -6.50
N ALA A 12 21.04 -21.50 -7.07
CA ALA A 12 21.44 -20.11 -7.07
C ALA A 12 20.38 -19.30 -7.83
N PRO A 13 19.97 -18.13 -7.33
CA PRO A 13 18.77 -17.43 -7.77
C PRO A 13 18.85 -17.13 -9.24
N GLU A 14 17.90 -17.66 -10.02
CA GLU A 14 17.73 -17.24 -11.40
C GLU A 14 17.62 -15.72 -11.42
N THR A 15 18.53 -15.18 -12.21
CA THR A 15 18.80 -13.77 -12.46
C THR A 15 17.53 -12.94 -12.57
N LEU A 16 17.50 -11.84 -11.80
CA LEU A 16 16.63 -10.69 -11.97
C LEU A 16 16.83 -10.08 -13.36
N ASN A 17 16.22 -10.66 -14.40
CA ASN A 17 16.05 -10.05 -15.72
C ASN A 17 15.04 -10.85 -16.54
N GLY A 18 13.80 -10.87 -16.04
CA GLY A 18 12.61 -11.19 -16.80
C GLY A 18 11.56 -10.19 -16.38
N ILE A 19 11.40 -9.11 -17.13
CA ILE A 19 10.26 -8.21 -17.00
C ILE A 19 9.06 -9.03 -17.46
N GLU A 20 8.50 -9.85 -16.57
CA GLU A 20 7.32 -10.64 -16.85
C GLU A 20 6.13 -9.67 -16.93
N SER A 21 5.73 -9.44 -18.18
CA SER A 21 4.42 -9.09 -18.70
C SER A 21 3.37 -8.63 -17.68
N ASN A 22 2.77 -7.46 -17.93
CA ASN A 22 1.48 -6.97 -17.45
C ASN A 22 0.44 -8.07 -17.19
N LYS A 23 0.57 -8.79 -16.08
CA LYS A 23 -0.41 -9.77 -15.63
C LYS A 23 -1.35 -9.02 -14.72
N GLU A 24 -2.63 -9.04 -15.05
CA GLU A 24 -3.64 -8.47 -14.17
C GLU A 24 -3.53 -9.16 -12.79
N PRO A 25 -3.39 -8.39 -11.70
CA PRO A 25 -3.27 -8.95 -10.37
C PRO A 25 -4.55 -9.69 -9.98
N SER A 26 -4.40 -10.73 -9.17
CA SER A 26 -5.57 -11.42 -8.61
C SER A 26 -6.36 -10.47 -7.70
N VAL A 27 -7.67 -10.70 -7.53
CA VAL A 27 -8.52 -9.90 -6.62
C VAL A 27 -7.93 -9.83 -5.21
N SER A 28 -7.41 -10.96 -4.69
CA SER A 28 -6.75 -11.00 -3.38
C SER A 28 -5.55 -10.07 -3.30
N THR A 29 -4.78 -9.95 -4.39
CA THR A 29 -3.64 -9.05 -4.47
C THR A 29 -4.09 -7.59 -4.46
N ILE A 30 -5.15 -7.25 -5.20
CA ILE A 30 -5.71 -5.90 -5.23
C ILE A 30 -6.24 -5.50 -3.84
N LEU A 31 -7.01 -6.37 -3.19
CA LEU A 31 -7.59 -6.10 -1.87
C LEU A 31 -6.54 -5.94 -0.76
N MET A 32 -5.40 -6.63 -0.86
CA MET A 32 -4.31 -6.51 0.12
C MET A 32 -3.36 -5.34 -0.18
N ASN A 33 -3.33 -4.83 -1.42
CA ASN A 33 -2.33 -3.88 -1.87
C ASN A 33 -2.98 -2.66 -2.52
N PHE A 34 -3.70 -1.87 -1.71
CA PHE A 34 -4.24 -0.58 -2.10
C PHE A 34 -3.35 0.55 -1.60
N GLU A 35 -3.28 1.62 -2.39
CA GLU A 35 -2.38 2.74 -2.12
C GLU A 35 -3.00 3.77 -1.16
N ASN A 36 -2.12 4.51 -0.49
CA ASN A 36 -2.49 5.64 0.34
C ASN A 36 -1.61 6.86 0.00
N PRO A 37 -1.84 7.51 -1.15
CA PRO A 37 -0.97 8.58 -1.64
C PRO A 37 -1.06 9.87 -0.82
N PHE A 38 -2.07 10.02 0.02
CA PHE A 38 -2.24 11.23 0.84
C PHE A 38 -1.44 11.20 2.15
N ASP A 39 -0.91 10.05 2.57
CA ASP A 39 -0.12 9.97 3.79
C ASP A 39 1.33 10.41 3.53
N PRO A 40 1.77 11.54 4.11
CA PRO A 40 3.12 12.05 3.90
C PRO A 40 4.21 11.17 4.53
N TYR A 41 3.86 10.22 5.39
CA TYR A 41 4.81 9.37 6.11
C TYR A 41 4.99 7.99 5.45
N GLY A 42 4.23 7.66 4.41
CA GLY A 42 4.35 6.41 3.68
C GLY A 42 4.08 5.18 4.55
N ALA A 43 3.08 5.24 5.43
CA ALA A 43 2.68 4.10 6.24
C ALA A 43 2.26 2.93 5.35
N SER A 44 2.66 1.71 5.73
CA SER A 44 2.28 0.48 5.01
C SER A 44 0.78 0.18 5.11
N SER A 45 0.06 0.83 6.02
CA SER A 45 -1.40 0.71 6.18
C SER A 45 -1.98 2.10 6.32
N THR A 46 -3.23 2.27 5.86
CA THR A 46 -3.91 3.56 5.91
C THR A 46 -4.09 4.04 7.36
N PRO A 47 -3.62 5.25 7.73
CA PRO A 47 -3.86 5.82 9.05
C PRO A 47 -5.35 6.03 9.33
N LEU A 48 -5.73 5.93 10.60
CA LEU A 48 -7.11 6.12 11.05
C LEU A 48 -7.37 7.59 11.41
N TYR A 49 -8.18 8.28 10.61
CA TYR A 49 -8.56 9.68 10.82
C TYR A 49 -9.78 9.79 11.73
N GLN A 50 -9.57 9.52 13.03
CA GLN A 50 -10.60 9.63 14.08
C GLN A 50 -10.79 11.08 14.55
N THR A 51 -11.04 11.99 13.61
CA THR A 51 -11.35 13.40 13.87
C THR A 51 -12.77 13.72 13.44
N ALA A 52 -13.37 14.76 14.03
CA ALA A 52 -14.67 15.27 13.59
C ALA A 52 -14.52 16.30 12.45
N THR A 53 -13.46 17.12 12.48
CA THR A 53 -13.26 18.25 11.58
C THR A 53 -11.82 18.30 11.05
N PHE A 54 -11.63 19.03 9.95
CA PHE A 54 -10.37 19.23 9.27
C PHE A 54 -10.05 20.72 9.14
N LYS A 55 -8.76 21.06 9.21
CA LYS A 55 -8.29 22.44 9.05
C LYS A 55 -8.60 22.95 7.64
N GLN A 56 -9.35 24.05 7.55
CA GLN A 56 -9.66 24.69 6.27
C GLN A 56 -8.48 25.56 5.78
N PRO A 57 -8.28 25.67 4.46
CA PRO A 57 -7.25 26.53 3.88
C PRO A 57 -7.44 28.01 4.26
N SER A 58 -8.68 28.50 4.22
CA SER A 58 -9.07 29.86 4.58
C SER A 58 -10.54 29.89 5.04
N GLY A 59 -11.06 31.07 5.41
CA GLY A 59 -12.47 31.23 5.80
C GLY A 59 -13.46 31.26 4.63
N THR A 60 -12.97 31.27 3.39
CA THR A 60 -13.79 31.41 2.16
C THR A 60 -13.58 30.27 1.18
N GLU A 61 -12.63 29.37 1.44
CA GLU A 61 -12.29 28.23 0.58
C GLU A 61 -12.42 26.94 1.37
N ASN A 62 -13.02 25.92 0.74
CA ASN A 62 -13.18 24.61 1.35
C ASN A 62 -11.97 23.72 1.02
N GLY A 63 -11.44 23.04 2.03
CA GLY A 63 -10.49 21.95 1.84
C GLY A 63 -11.17 20.69 1.26
N LEU A 64 -10.35 19.68 0.95
CA LEU A 64 -10.84 18.39 0.46
C LEU A 64 -11.79 17.70 1.45
N TYR A 65 -11.53 17.89 2.75
CA TYR A 65 -12.38 17.43 3.83
C TYR A 65 -12.70 18.60 4.75
N ASP A 66 -13.93 18.63 5.27
CA ASP A 66 -14.40 19.63 6.25
C ASP A 66 -14.90 18.96 7.51
N TYR A 67 -15.89 18.08 7.35
CA TYR A 67 -16.50 17.34 8.44
C TYR A 67 -16.63 15.85 8.09
N THR A 68 -16.26 14.98 9.04
CA THR A 68 -16.14 13.53 8.84
C THR A 68 -17.42 12.85 8.37
N ARG A 69 -18.61 13.40 8.68
CA ARG A 69 -19.89 12.88 8.18
C ARG A 69 -20.03 13.03 6.66
N SER A 70 -19.43 14.06 6.08
CA SER A 70 -19.48 14.33 4.64
C SER A 70 -18.38 13.59 3.90
N GLY A 71 -17.16 13.53 4.46
CA GLY A 71 -15.99 12.90 3.85
C GLY A 71 -14.92 12.59 4.90
N ASN A 72 -14.22 11.47 4.75
CA ASN A 72 -13.14 11.09 5.67
C ASN A 72 -12.08 10.25 4.93
N PRO A 73 -10.78 10.60 5.02
CA PRO A 73 -9.73 9.90 4.27
C PRO A 73 -9.71 8.38 4.48
N THR A 74 -9.98 7.91 5.70
CA THR A 74 -10.00 6.47 6.00
C THR A 74 -11.21 5.78 5.38
N ARG A 75 -12.37 6.45 5.31
CA ARG A 75 -13.58 5.89 4.71
C ARG A 75 -13.48 5.87 3.18
N ASP A 76 -12.95 6.93 2.59
CA ASP A 76 -12.81 7.06 1.14
C ASP A 76 -11.84 6.02 0.55
N VAL A 77 -10.93 5.46 1.36
CA VAL A 77 -10.08 4.32 0.95
C VAL A 77 -10.85 2.99 0.89
N LEU A 78 -11.95 2.87 1.65
CA LEU A 78 -12.81 1.69 1.65
C LEU A 78 -13.87 1.72 0.54
N GLU A 79 -14.40 2.92 0.23
CA GLU A 79 -15.47 3.16 -0.75
C GLU A 79 -14.96 3.06 -2.21
#